data_AF-A0A944Z7S8-F1
#
_entry.id   AF-A0A944Z7S8-F1
#
_cell.length_a   1.000
_cell.length_b   1.000
_cell.length_c   1.000
_cell.angle_alpha   90.00
_cell.angle_beta   90.00
_cell.angle_gamma   90.00
#
_symmetry.space_group_name_H-M   'P 1'
#
loop_
_entity.id
_entity.type
_entity.pdbx_description
1 polymer ?
#
loop_
_entity_poly.entity_id
_entity_poly.type
_entity_poly.pdbx_seq_one_letter_code
_entity_poly.pdbx_strand_id
1 'polypeptide(L)'
;MQTITNYSLILIGAIIMLISVVRVRSLLKFISTISEYHQKQVRLFFVLHRELMVLFFIGYISVLVAFAFHYSFVSETFVSFIFFSGSIFVYIGTIVQSRLLAGVQNTLKGLLPICITCKKIRVMDRDSEGSEKWQRIDTFISEKTDVDFSHGYCPTCFDKVIKKIREE
;
A
#
# COMPACT_ATOMS: atom_id res chain seq x y z
N MET A 1 32.90 -26.67 19.58
CA MET A 1 32.73 -26.14 18.21
C MET A 1 31.26 -25.91 17.87
N GLN A 2 30.36 -26.88 18.08
CA GLN A 2 28.91 -26.73 17.85
C GLN A 2 28.22 -25.64 18.71
N THR A 3 28.67 -25.39 19.94
CA THR A 3 28.11 -24.34 20.79
C THR A 3 28.40 -22.93 20.24
N ILE A 4 29.63 -22.67 19.81
CA ILE A 4 30.07 -21.39 19.25
C ILE A 4 29.31 -21.05 17.95
N THR A 5 29.06 -22.05 17.10
CA THR A 5 28.26 -21.87 15.88
C THR A 5 26.80 -21.54 16.20
N ASN A 6 26.23 -22.10 17.26
CA ASN A 6 24.86 -21.81 17.66
C ASN A 6 24.73 -20.38 18.23
N TYR A 7 25.66 -19.94 19.08
CA TYR A 7 25.66 -18.57 19.62
C TYR A 7 25.81 -17.51 18.53
N SER A 8 26.71 -17.72 17.56
CA SER A 8 26.91 -16.79 16.45
C SER A 8 25.68 -16.67 15.57
N LEU A 9 24.98 -17.77 15.27
CA LEU A 9 23.75 -17.75 14.49
C LEU A 9 22.62 -16.97 15.19
N ILE A 10 22.43 -17.18 16.50
CA ILE A 10 21.42 -16.46 17.29
C ILE A 10 21.73 -14.96 17.35
N LEU A 11 23.01 -14.60 17.53
CA LEU A 11 23.44 -13.20 17.56
C LEU A 11 23.19 -12.48 16.22
N ILE A 12 23.52 -13.13 15.11
CA ILE A 12 23.24 -12.60 13.76
C ILE A 12 21.74 -12.39 13.58
N GLY A 13 20.91 -13.37 13.98
CA GLY A 13 19.45 -13.25 13.95
C GLY A 13 18.93 -12.05 14.76
N ALA A 14 19.43 -11.86 15.99
CA ALA A 14 19.07 -10.72 16.82
C ALA A 14 19.44 -9.37 16.19
N ILE A 15 20.61 -9.26 15.55
CA ILE A 15 21.05 -8.05 14.84
C ILE A 15 20.12 -7.75 13.66
N ILE A 16 19.79 -8.75 12.83
CA ILE A 16 18.88 -8.59 11.68
C ILE A 16 17.49 -8.12 12.16
N MET A 17 16.98 -8.71 13.25
CA MET A 17 15.68 -8.31 13.81
C MET A 17 15.70 -6.88 14.35
N LEU A 18 16.77 -6.48 15.04
CA LEU A 18 16.93 -5.10 15.52
C LEU A 18 16.91 -4.09 14.38
N ILE A 19 17.66 -4.35 13.31
CA ILE A 19 17.69 -3.50 12.10
C ILE A 19 16.28 -3.41 11.50
N SER A 20 15.59 -4.54 11.40
CA SER A 20 14.24 -4.63 10.83
C SER A 20 13.21 -3.84 11.64
N VAL A 21 13.27 -3.89 12.99
CA VAL A 21 12.42 -3.09 13.88
C VAL A 21 12.64 -1.59 13.68
N VAL A 22 13.90 -1.14 13.58
CA VAL A 22 14.24 0.27 13.34
C VAL A 22 13.70 0.73 11.99
N ARG A 23 13.85 -0.09 10.95
CA ARG A 23 13.39 0.24 9.59
C ARG A 23 11.87 0.40 9.52
N VAL A 24 11.10 -0.48 10.17
CA VAL A 24 9.63 -0.40 10.24
C VAL A 24 9.17 0.88 10.95
N ARG A 25 9.85 1.28 12.04
CA ARG A 25 9.56 2.56 12.73
C ARG A 25 9.78 3.76 11.82
N SER A 26 10.82 3.73 10.99
CA SER A 26 11.08 4.78 10.00
C SER A 26 9.94 4.85 8.97
N LEU A 27 9.47 3.71 8.45
CA LEU A 27 8.36 3.66 7.49
C LEU A 27 7.05 4.19 8.07
N LEU A 28 6.75 3.88 9.34
CA LEU A 28 5.56 4.39 10.03
C LEU A 28 5.50 5.92 10.07
N LYS A 29 6.65 6.63 10.11
CA LYS A 29 6.69 8.10 10.07
C LYS A 29 6.23 8.66 8.72
N PHE A 30 6.45 7.94 7.62
CA PHE A 30 6.06 8.37 6.28
C PHE A 30 4.59 8.12 5.94
N ILE A 31 3.88 7.33 6.74
CA ILE A 31 2.45 7.02 6.52
C ILE A 31 1.56 8.26 6.69
N SER A 32 2.02 9.32 7.36
CA SER A 32 1.27 10.59 7.45
C SER A 32 1.09 11.30 6.11
N THR A 33 1.84 10.91 5.07
CA THR A 33 1.75 11.50 3.72
C THR A 33 0.64 10.85 2.87
N ILE A 34 -0.03 9.80 3.36
CA ILE A 34 -1.05 9.03 2.62
C ILE A 34 -2.46 9.50 2.99
N SER A 35 -3.39 9.47 2.03
CA SER A 35 -4.84 9.75 2.19
C SER A 35 -5.46 9.06 3.43
N GLU A 36 -6.27 9.81 4.19
CA GLU A 36 -6.85 9.40 5.49
C GLU A 36 -7.62 8.06 5.43
N TYR A 37 -8.25 7.72 4.30
CA TYR A 37 -9.06 6.51 4.16
C TYR A 37 -8.22 5.22 4.25
N HIS A 38 -7.05 5.18 3.58
CA HIS A 38 -6.14 4.02 3.65
C HIS A 38 -5.23 4.06 4.89
N GLN A 39 -5.13 5.21 5.55
CA GLN A 39 -4.16 5.43 6.61
C GLN A 39 -4.40 4.57 7.87
N LYS A 40 -5.66 4.40 8.30
CA LYS A 40 -5.99 3.65 9.53
C LYS A 40 -5.71 2.15 9.39
N GLN A 41 -6.16 1.51 8.30
CA GLN A 41 -5.93 0.09 8.09
C GLN A 41 -4.44 -0.21 7.92
N VAL A 42 -3.74 0.56 7.09
CA VAL A 42 -2.29 0.38 6.87
C VAL A 42 -1.52 0.58 8.17
N ARG A 43 -1.85 1.61 8.96
CA ARG A 43 -1.21 1.84 10.27
C ARG A 43 -1.43 0.66 11.22
N LEU A 44 -2.63 0.11 11.31
CA LEU A 44 -2.93 -1.03 12.18
C LEU A 44 -2.09 -2.25 11.81
N PHE A 45 -2.03 -2.61 10.52
CA PHE A 45 -1.20 -3.72 10.05
C PHE A 45 0.29 -3.52 10.35
N PHE A 46 0.82 -2.32 10.10
CA PHE A 46 2.22 -2.02 10.40
C PHE A 46 2.52 -2.05 11.90
N VAL A 47 1.59 -1.60 12.76
CA VAL A 47 1.74 -1.70 14.22
C VAL A 47 1.70 -3.16 14.66
N LEU A 48 0.73 -3.95 14.21
CA LEU A 48 0.64 -5.38 14.53
C LEU A 48 1.91 -6.13 14.09
N HIS A 49 2.37 -5.88 12.86
CA HIS A 49 3.61 -6.43 12.34
C HIS A 49 4.83 -5.99 13.14
N ARG A 50 4.87 -4.74 13.63
CA ARG A 50 5.92 -4.25 14.54
C ARG A 50 5.90 -4.97 15.87
N GLU A 51 4.75 -5.12 16.51
CA GLU A 51 4.64 -5.82 17.80
C GLU A 51 5.11 -7.28 17.67
N LEU A 52 4.77 -7.93 16.57
CA LEU A 52 5.24 -9.27 16.26
C LEU A 52 6.77 -9.33 16.12
N MET A 53 7.39 -8.36 15.43
CA MET A 53 8.86 -8.26 15.33
C MET A 53 9.54 -8.05 16.68
N VAL A 54 8.94 -7.26 17.57
CA VAL A 54 9.46 -7.07 18.93
C VAL A 54 9.36 -8.36 19.73
N LEU A 55 8.25 -9.10 19.64
CA LEU A 55 8.08 -10.41 20.26
C LEU A 55 9.17 -11.38 19.80
N PHE A 56 9.47 -11.42 18.50
CA PHE A 56 10.57 -12.23 17.98
C PHE A 56 11.93 -11.83 18.55
N PHE A 57 12.23 -10.54 18.61
CA PHE A 57 13.48 -10.05 19.16
C PHE A 57 13.64 -10.48 20.64
N ILE A 58 12.58 -10.36 21.44
CA ILE A 58 12.54 -10.86 22.81
C ILE A 58 12.76 -12.38 22.83
N GLY A 59 12.13 -13.13 21.92
CA GLY A 59 12.33 -14.56 21.76
C GLY A 59 13.79 -14.95 21.47
N TYR A 60 14.47 -14.24 20.58
CA TYR A 60 15.90 -14.47 20.30
C TYR A 60 16.78 -14.24 21.53
N ILE A 61 16.52 -13.18 22.30
CA ILE A 61 17.24 -12.93 23.56
C ILE A 61 16.95 -14.01 24.60
N SER A 62 15.68 -14.41 24.73
CA SER A 62 15.27 -15.49 25.64
C SER A 62 15.97 -16.81 25.33
N VAL A 63 16.06 -17.19 24.05
CA VAL A 63 16.78 -18.40 23.61
C VAL A 63 18.27 -18.27 23.89
N LEU A 64 18.89 -17.11 23.60
CA LEU A 64 20.30 -16.86 23.88
C LEU A 64 20.63 -17.03 25.38
N VAL A 65 19.77 -16.50 26.25
CA VAL A 65 19.89 -16.63 27.71
C VAL A 65 19.69 -18.08 28.15
N ALA A 66 18.67 -18.77 27.65
CA ALA A 66 18.43 -20.18 27.99
C ALA A 66 19.62 -21.09 27.64
N PHE A 67 20.24 -20.86 26.48
CA PHE A 67 21.47 -21.54 26.08
C PHE A 67 22.66 -21.21 26.99
N ALA A 68 22.78 -19.94 27.44
CA ALA A 68 23.84 -19.51 28.35
C ALA A 68 23.76 -20.17 29.73
N PHE A 69 22.56 -20.47 30.21
CA PHE A 69 22.31 -21.13 31.50
C PHE A 69 22.10 -22.65 31.40
N HIS A 70 22.29 -23.25 30.22
CA HIS A 70 22.13 -24.70 29.98
C HIS A 70 20.71 -25.26 30.28
N TYR A 71 19.67 -24.44 30.11
CA TYR A 71 18.28 -24.87 30.28
C TYR A 71 17.71 -25.50 28.99
N SER A 72 17.99 -26.79 28.75
CA SER A 72 17.58 -27.48 27.51
C SER A 72 16.07 -27.61 27.30
N PHE A 73 15.27 -27.73 28.38
CA PHE A 73 13.82 -27.89 28.28
C PHE A 73 13.11 -26.63 27.74
N VAL A 74 13.60 -25.46 28.13
CA VAL A 74 12.98 -24.17 27.76
C VAL A 74 13.18 -23.89 26.27
N SER A 75 14.28 -24.34 25.65
CA SER A 75 14.53 -24.02 24.24
C SER A 75 13.56 -24.68 23.26
N GLU A 76 13.09 -25.91 23.49
CA GLU A 76 12.28 -26.62 22.49
C GLU A 76 10.87 -26.01 22.34
N THR A 77 10.15 -25.80 23.44
CA THR A 77 8.80 -25.21 23.41
C THR A 77 8.82 -23.78 22.87
N PHE A 78 9.85 -22.99 23.22
CA PHE A 78 10.00 -21.63 22.74
C PHE A 78 10.28 -21.58 21.24
N VAL A 79 11.10 -22.49 20.72
CA VAL A 79 11.38 -22.56 19.28
C VAL A 79 10.09 -22.83 18.50
N SER A 80 9.23 -23.74 18.94
CA SER A 80 7.93 -23.99 18.29
C SER A 80 7.03 -22.75 18.29
N PHE A 81 6.96 -22.00 19.40
CA PHE A 81 6.17 -20.77 19.48
C PHE A 81 6.71 -19.67 18.56
N ILE A 82 8.04 -19.53 18.47
CA ILE A 82 8.72 -18.62 17.55
C ILE A 82 8.36 -18.98 16.10
N PHE A 83 8.39 -20.27 15.72
CA PHE A 83 8.01 -20.69 14.37
C PHE A 83 6.53 -20.44 14.06
N PHE A 84 5.63 -20.70 15.00
CA PHE A 84 4.19 -20.44 14.84
C PHE A 84 3.90 -18.94 14.70
N SER A 85 4.52 -18.12 15.55
CA SER A 85 4.50 -16.66 15.41
C SER A 85 5.06 -16.23 14.04
N GLY A 86 5.93 -17.04 13.43
CA GLY A 86 6.70 -16.70 12.23
C GLY A 86 5.86 -16.88 10.98
N SER A 87 5.04 -17.91 10.96
CA SER A 87 4.05 -18.09 9.89
C SER A 87 3.01 -16.97 9.91
N ILE A 88 2.54 -16.55 11.09
CA ILE A 88 1.64 -15.40 11.25
C ILE A 88 2.31 -14.12 10.74
N PHE A 89 3.60 -13.93 11.07
CA PHE A 89 4.39 -12.79 10.60
C PHE A 89 4.47 -12.72 9.08
N VAL A 90 4.84 -13.83 8.44
CA VAL A 90 4.91 -13.92 6.98
C VAL A 90 3.53 -13.69 6.36
N TYR A 91 2.47 -14.26 6.93
CA TYR A 91 1.10 -14.08 6.43
C TYR A 91 0.64 -12.62 6.47
N ILE A 92 0.86 -11.92 7.59
CA ILE A 92 0.58 -10.48 7.72
C ILE A 92 1.42 -9.69 6.70
N GLY A 93 2.70 -10.03 6.56
CA GLY A 93 3.59 -9.40 5.57
C GLY A 93 3.09 -9.51 4.14
N THR A 94 2.65 -10.71 3.73
CA THR A 94 2.09 -10.97 2.39
C THR A 94 0.81 -10.16 2.16
N ILE A 95 -0.09 -10.08 3.16
CA ILE A 95 -1.31 -9.26 3.06
C ILE A 95 -0.95 -7.78 2.82
N VAL A 96 0.02 -7.26 3.57
CA VAL A 96 0.48 -5.87 3.42
C VAL A 96 1.04 -5.63 2.01
N GLN A 97 1.87 -6.53 1.49
CA GLN A 97 2.42 -6.43 0.15
C GLN A 97 1.33 -6.45 -0.94
N SER A 98 0.34 -7.34 -0.83
CA SER A 98 -0.77 -7.40 -1.79
C SER A 98 -1.60 -6.10 -1.83
N ARG A 99 -1.81 -5.48 -0.66
CA ARG A 99 -2.52 -4.20 -0.56
C ARG A 99 -1.75 -3.04 -1.19
N LEU A 100 -0.44 -3.00 -0.99
CA LEU A 100 0.41 -1.98 -1.62
C LEU A 100 0.38 -2.08 -3.15
N LEU A 101 0.46 -3.30 -3.69
CA LEU A 101 0.38 -3.55 -5.14
C LEU A 101 -0.99 -3.14 -5.72
N ALA A 102 -2.08 -3.47 -5.02
CA ALA A 102 -3.43 -3.06 -5.42
C ALA A 102 -3.59 -1.53 -5.46
N GLY A 103 -3.01 -0.81 -4.50
CA GLY A 103 -3.00 0.66 -4.47
C GLY A 103 -2.29 1.27 -5.69
N VAL A 104 -1.12 0.75 -6.06
CA VAL A 104 -0.36 1.21 -7.23
C VAL A 104 -1.15 0.98 -8.52
N GLN A 105 -1.79 -0.18 -8.68
CA GLN A 105 -2.61 -0.46 -9.86
C GLN A 105 -3.75 0.56 -10.02
N ASN A 106 -4.37 0.99 -8.92
CA ASN A 106 -5.45 1.99 -8.97
C ASN A 106 -4.93 3.38 -9.38
N THR A 107 -3.69 3.74 -9.03
CA THR A 107 -3.11 5.02 -9.47
C THR A 107 -2.84 5.09 -10.97
N LEU A 108 -2.46 3.97 -11.62
CA LEU A 108 -2.33 3.94 -13.09
C LEU A 108 -3.69 3.87 -13.81
N LYS A 109 -4.73 3.32 -13.16
CA LYS A 109 -6.10 3.29 -13.70
C LYS A 109 -6.83 4.64 -13.64
N GLY A 110 -6.29 5.63 -12.94
CA GLY A 110 -6.88 6.96 -12.79
C GLY A 110 -6.65 7.91 -13.97
N LEU A 111 -5.82 7.54 -14.95
CA LEU A 111 -5.60 8.36 -16.14
C LEU A 111 -6.70 8.10 -17.18
N LEU A 112 -7.59 9.08 -17.37
CA LEU A 112 -8.57 9.07 -18.44
C LEU A 112 -7.87 9.37 -19.77
N PRO A 113 -7.92 8.48 -20.77
CA PRO A 113 -7.37 8.73 -22.08
C PRO A 113 -8.23 9.79 -22.81
N ILE A 114 -7.82 11.05 -22.71
CA ILE A 114 -8.53 12.20 -23.29
C ILE A 114 -7.87 12.59 -24.61
N CYS A 115 -8.65 12.71 -25.68
CA CYS A 115 -8.16 13.23 -26.95
C CYS A 115 -7.70 14.68 -26.78
N ILE A 116 -6.47 15.01 -27.18
CA ILE A 116 -5.91 16.35 -26.98
C ILE A 116 -6.70 17.43 -27.74
N THR A 117 -7.25 17.08 -28.91
CA THR A 117 -7.97 17.98 -29.79
C THR A 117 -9.42 18.18 -29.36
N CYS A 118 -10.19 17.11 -29.22
CA CYS A 118 -11.65 17.20 -28.99
C CYS A 118 -12.07 16.98 -27.54
N LYS A 119 -11.14 16.65 -26.63
CA LYS A 119 -11.37 16.39 -25.20
C LYS A 119 -12.35 15.26 -24.88
N LYS A 120 -12.70 14.42 -25.86
CA LYS A 120 -13.47 13.19 -25.64
C LYS A 120 -12.62 12.15 -24.90
N ILE A 121 -13.26 11.32 -24.08
CA ILE A 121 -12.64 10.20 -23.38
C ILE A 121 -12.75 8.95 -24.24
N ARG A 122 -11.66 8.20 -24.35
CA ARG A 122 -11.63 6.91 -25.03
C ARG A 122 -12.19 5.82 -24.12
N VAL A 123 -13.27 5.18 -24.55
CA VAL A 123 -13.89 4.04 -23.87
C VAL A 123 -13.43 2.77 -24.60
N MET A 124 -12.73 1.89 -23.88
CA MET A 124 -12.24 0.61 -24.41
C MET A 124 -13.22 -0.47 -23.96
N ASP A 125 -14.00 -1.04 -24.88
CA ASP A 125 -14.75 -2.26 -24.59
C ASP A 125 -13.82 -3.46 -24.77
N ARG A 126 -13.69 -4.27 -23.71
CA ARG A 126 -12.83 -5.46 -23.71
C ARG A 126 -13.42 -6.64 -24.49
N ASP A 127 -14.71 -6.58 -24.78
CA ASP A 127 -15.49 -7.74 -25.27
C ASP A 127 -15.80 -7.66 -26.77
N SER A 128 -15.53 -6.51 -27.41
CA SER A 128 -15.68 -6.35 -28.86
C SER A 128 -14.33 -6.02 -29.48
N GLU A 129 -13.81 -6.93 -30.31
CA GLU A 129 -12.67 -6.66 -31.18
C GLU A 129 -12.89 -5.35 -31.95
N GLY A 130 -12.16 -4.30 -31.57
CA GLY A 130 -11.74 -3.26 -32.50
C GLY A 130 -12.56 -1.97 -32.61
N SER A 131 -13.65 -1.75 -31.87
CA SER A 131 -14.35 -0.45 -31.95
C SER A 131 -13.86 0.57 -30.91
N GLU A 132 -13.01 1.51 -31.33
CA GLU A 132 -12.62 2.65 -30.50
C GLU A 132 -13.81 3.61 -30.33
N LYS A 133 -14.45 3.57 -29.16
CA LYS A 133 -15.57 4.47 -28.84
C LYS A 133 -15.07 5.71 -28.12
N TRP A 134 -15.41 6.89 -28.65
CA TRP A 134 -15.10 8.18 -28.03
C TRP A 134 -16.36 8.84 -27.50
N GLN A 135 -16.35 9.17 -26.21
CA GLN A 135 -17.50 9.75 -25.52
C GLN A 135 -17.16 11.14 -24.96
N ARG A 136 -18.15 12.02 -24.83
CA ARG A 136 -17.94 13.31 -24.18
C ARG A 136 -17.69 13.11 -22.67
N ILE A 137 -16.96 14.03 -22.06
CA ILE A 137 -16.56 13.95 -20.66
C ILE A 137 -17.75 14.00 -19.69
N ASP A 138 -18.74 14.84 -19.99
CA ASP A 138 -19.98 14.98 -19.23
C ASP A 138 -20.74 13.66 -19.21
N THR A 139 -20.98 13.06 -20.37
CA THR A 139 -21.68 11.76 -20.47
C THR A 139 -20.90 10.65 -19.75
N PHE A 140 -19.58 10.60 -19.92
CA PHE A 140 -18.74 9.58 -19.27
C PHE A 140 -18.78 9.68 -17.74
N ILE A 141 -18.78 10.91 -17.18
CA ILE A 141 -18.83 11.12 -15.73
C ILE A 141 -20.23 10.84 -15.19
N SER A 142 -21.29 11.33 -15.85
CA SER A 142 -22.68 11.09 -15.44
C SER A 142 -23.08 9.61 -15.51
N GLU A 143 -22.49 8.81 -16.40
CA GLU A 143 -22.74 7.35 -16.42
C GLU A 143 -22.04 6.60 -15.27
N LYS A 144 -20.97 7.16 -14.69
CA LYS A 144 -20.15 6.50 -13.66
C LYS A 144 -20.32 7.10 -12.27
N THR A 145 -21.04 8.21 -12.15
CA THR A 145 -21.27 8.96 -10.92
C THR A 145 -22.68 9.52 -10.93
N ASP A 146 -23.23 9.80 -9.75
CA ASP A 146 -24.58 10.38 -9.61
C ASP A 146 -24.52 11.91 -9.74
N VAL A 147 -24.00 12.40 -10.87
CA VAL A 147 -23.76 13.84 -11.11
C VAL A 147 -24.33 14.26 -12.46
N ASP A 148 -25.13 15.33 -12.44
CA ASP A 148 -25.64 16.00 -13.63
C ASP A 148 -24.83 17.26 -13.98
N PHE A 149 -24.66 17.53 -15.27
CA PHE A 149 -23.93 18.71 -15.77
C PHE A 149 -24.89 19.78 -16.29
N SER A 150 -24.72 21.01 -15.79
CA SER A 150 -25.28 22.21 -16.42
C SER A 150 -24.22 22.90 -17.30
N HIS A 151 -24.65 23.54 -18.38
CA HIS A 151 -23.77 24.28 -19.29
C HIS A 151 -24.17 25.77 -19.27
N GLY A 152 -23.20 26.66 -19.04
CA GLY A 152 -23.41 28.11 -19.01
C GLY A 152 -22.15 28.88 -19.42
N TYR A 153 -22.31 30.16 -19.74
CA TYR A 153 -21.17 31.04 -20.04
C TYR A 153 -20.71 31.74 -18.77
N CYS A 154 -19.39 31.78 -18.53
CA CYS A 154 -18.83 32.72 -17.57
C CYS A 154 -18.86 34.15 -18.18
N PRO A 155 -18.78 35.22 -17.36
CA PRO A 155 -18.89 36.60 -17.83
C PRO A 155 -17.92 36.91 -18.99
N THR A 156 -16.67 36.45 -18.88
CA THR A 156 -15.66 36.68 -19.91
C THR A 156 -15.96 35.99 -21.24
N CYS A 157 -16.59 34.81 -21.21
CA CYS A 157 -16.96 34.09 -22.42
C CYS A 157 -18.21 34.71 -23.06
N PHE A 158 -19.17 35.13 -22.23
CA PHE A 158 -20.36 35.83 -22.69
C PHE A 158 -20.01 37.12 -23.43
N ASP A 159 -19.12 37.95 -22.86
CA ASP A 159 -18.67 39.20 -23.48
C ASP A 159 -18.01 38.97 -24.85
N LYS A 160 -17.24 37.90 -25.00
CA LYS A 160 -16.61 37.55 -26.29
C LYS A 160 -17.66 37.17 -27.35
N VAL A 161 -18.66 36.38 -26.97
CA VAL A 161 -19.73 35.97 -27.87
C VAL A 161 -20.54 37.19 -28.30
N ILE A 162 -20.91 38.07 -27.37
CA ILE A 162 -21.65 39.30 -27.67
C ILE A 162 -20.85 40.25 -28.56
N LYS A 163 -19.54 40.42 -28.32
CA LYS A 163 -18.68 41.21 -29.20
C LYS A 163 -18.66 40.66 -30.62
N LYS A 164 -18.46 39.34 -30.76
CA LYS A 164 -18.45 38.68 -32.08
C LYS A 164 -19.77 38.88 -32.83
N ILE A 165 -20.91 38.71 -32.15
CA ILE A 165 -22.24 38.92 -32.74
C ILE A 165 -22.46 40.38 -33.17
N ARG A 166 -21.84 41.36 -32.49
CA ARG A 166 -21.95 42.78 -32.83
C ARG A 166 -21.05 43.20 -34.00
N GLU A 167 -20.03 42.40 -34.31
CA GLU A 167 -19.04 42.67 -35.36
C GLU A 167 -19.37 41.98 -36.70
N GLU A 168 -20.35 41.08 -36.72
CA GLU A 168 -20.98 40.48 -37.92
C GLU A 168 -22.22 41.26 -38.37
#